data_AF-A0A379VM94-F1
#
_entry.id   AF-A0A379VM94-F1
#
_cell.length_a   1.000
_cell.length_b   1.000
_cell.length_c   1.000
_cell.angle_alpha   90.00
_cell.angle_beta   90.00
_cell.angle_gamma   90.00
#
_symmetry.space_group_name_H-M   'P 1'
#
loop_
_entity.id
_entity.type
_entity.pdbx_description
1 polymer ?
#
loop_
_entity_poly.entity_id
_entity_poly.type
_entity_poly.pdbx_seq_one_letter_code
_entity_poly.pdbx_strand_id
1 'polypeptide(L)'
;MCSGICRTRNRCGGLLNKNDVTTLIRKDGFRFWGSRCLSDDPLFAFENYTRTAQVLADTMAEAHMWAVDGVLNPSLAATLLKDYAPRCAVWSTRDT
;
A
#
# COMPACT_ATOMS: atom_id res chain seq x y z
N MET A 1 37.66 4.49 -11.48
CA MET A 1 36.35 5.18 -11.47
C MET A 1 35.48 4.83 -10.26
N CYS A 2 36.04 4.22 -9.21
CA CYS A 2 35.36 3.96 -7.95
C CYS A 2 36.09 4.75 -6.84
N SER A 3 35.77 6.02 -6.68
CA SER A 3 36.41 6.86 -5.66
C SER A 3 35.53 8.07 -5.32
N GLY A 4 34.79 8.01 -4.21
CA GLY A 4 34.45 9.26 -3.51
C GLY A 4 33.14 9.41 -2.73
N ILE A 5 32.20 8.46 -2.69
CA ILE A 5 30.83 8.80 -2.25
C ILE A 5 30.50 8.76 -0.74
N CYS A 6 31.25 8.09 0.17
CA CYS A 6 30.76 7.97 1.56
C CYS A 6 31.86 8.23 2.62
N ARG A 7 31.97 9.47 3.10
CA ARG A 7 32.78 9.84 4.30
C ARG A 7 32.01 10.58 5.40
N THR A 8 30.74 10.97 5.20
CA THR A 8 29.90 11.54 6.27
C THR A 8 28.70 10.65 6.55
N ARG A 9 28.60 10.22 7.82
CA ARG A 9 27.75 9.13 8.35
C ARG A 9 26.27 9.18 7.95
N ASN A 10 25.74 10.34 7.54
CA ASN A 10 24.30 10.57 7.34
C ASN A 10 23.89 10.96 5.91
N ARG A 11 24.82 11.21 4.97
CA ARG A 11 24.44 11.61 3.59
C ARG A 11 24.02 10.43 2.71
N CYS A 12 24.55 9.24 2.97
CA CYS A 12 24.31 8.05 2.15
C CYS A 12 22.84 7.59 2.27
N GLY A 13 22.23 7.62 3.47
CA GLY A 13 20.79 7.31 3.65
C GLY A 13 19.85 8.34 3.01
N GLY A 14 20.20 9.63 3.08
CA GLY A 14 19.40 10.70 2.45
C GLY A 14 19.43 10.68 0.91
N LEU A 15 20.47 10.12 0.30
CA LEU A 15 20.56 9.93 -1.14
C LEU A 15 19.74 8.72 -1.62
N LEU A 16 19.81 7.60 -0.91
CA LEU A 16 19.04 6.40 -1.28
C LEU A 16 17.53 6.60 -1.13
N ASN A 17 17.09 7.33 -0.10
CA ASN A 17 15.66 7.63 0.05
C ASN A 17 15.12 8.58 -1.04
N LYS A 18 15.99 9.37 -1.69
CA LYS A 18 15.62 10.18 -2.87
C LYS A 18 15.43 9.33 -4.13
N ASN A 19 16.02 8.14 -4.17
CA ASN A 19 15.86 7.16 -5.24
C ASN A 19 14.83 6.08 -4.85
N ASP A 20 13.94 6.39 -3.90
CA ASP A 20 12.85 5.51 -3.46
C ASP A 20 13.31 4.18 -2.85
N VAL A 21 14.55 4.11 -2.36
CA VAL A 21 15.09 2.93 -1.67
C VAL A 21 15.04 3.14 -0.15
N THR A 22 14.32 2.28 0.55
CA THR A 22 14.28 2.25 2.01
C THR A 22 15.63 1.83 2.59
N THR A 23 16.18 2.60 3.54
CA THR A 23 17.49 2.30 4.13
C THR A 23 17.40 2.10 5.64
N LEU A 24 18.32 1.28 6.18
CA LEU A 24 18.52 1.15 7.61
C LEU A 24 19.41 2.29 8.10
N ILE A 25 18.93 3.08 9.07
CA ILE A 25 19.70 4.14 9.72
C ILE A 25 20.07 3.71 11.14
N ARG A 26 21.31 3.99 11.53
CA ARG A 26 21.84 3.71 12.88
C ARG A 26 21.83 4.98 13.72
N LYS A 27 20.67 5.27 14.33
CA LYS A 27 20.51 6.33 15.34
C LYS A 27 19.75 5.71 16.52
N ASP A 28 20.43 5.57 17.66
CA ASP A 28 19.87 4.97 18.88
C ASP A 28 19.21 3.60 18.63
N GLY A 29 19.90 2.75 17.86
CA GLY A 29 19.40 1.46 17.35
C GLY A 29 19.30 1.41 15.82
N PHE A 30 18.95 0.24 15.28
CA PHE A 30 18.60 0.09 13.85
C PHE A 30 17.12 0.42 13.67
N ARG A 31 16.83 1.40 12.79
CA ARG A 31 15.47 1.78 12.43
C ARG A 31 15.36 1.82 10.91
N PHE A 32 14.20 1.40 10.41
CA PHE A 32 13.86 1.59 9.00
C PHE A 32 13.62 3.08 8.72
N TRP A 33 14.19 3.59 7.64
CA TRP A 33 14.03 4.96 7.21
C TRP A 33 13.67 5.01 5.71
N GLY A 34 12.44 5.44 5.46
CA GLY A 34 11.79 5.37 4.15
C GLY A 34 10.67 4.33 4.15
N SER A 35 9.59 4.62 3.42
CA SER A 35 8.45 3.73 3.15
C SER A 35 7.99 3.94 1.70
N ARG A 36 8.96 4.10 0.80
CA ARG A 36 8.73 4.43 -0.61
C ARG A 36 8.79 3.13 -1.43
N CYS A 37 7.91 3.00 -2.40
CA CYS A 37 7.90 1.91 -3.36
C CYS A 37 8.55 2.34 -4.67
N LEU A 38 9.13 1.39 -5.42
CA LEU A 38 9.63 1.61 -6.77
C LEU A 38 8.48 1.56 -7.80
N SER A 39 7.38 2.24 -7.52
CA SER A 39 6.21 2.31 -8.38
C SER A 39 6.30 3.54 -9.28
N ASP A 40 6.04 3.38 -10.58
CA ASP A 40 6.01 4.49 -11.55
C ASP A 40 4.77 5.40 -11.36
N ASP A 41 3.74 4.92 -10.66
CA ASP A 41 2.53 5.68 -10.36
C ASP A 41 2.70 6.50 -9.05
N PRO A 42 2.63 7.85 -9.11
CA PRO A 42 2.75 8.71 -7.94
C PRO A 42 1.66 8.47 -6.87
N LEU A 43 0.53 7.86 -7.22
CA LEU A 43 -0.53 7.51 -6.27
C LEU A 43 -0.11 6.37 -5.32
N PHE A 44 0.78 5.48 -5.79
CA PHE A 44 1.29 4.32 -5.07
C PHE A 44 2.75 4.48 -4.62
N ALA A 45 3.20 5.73 -4.48
CA ALA A 45 4.59 6.04 -4.11
C ALA A 45 4.97 5.56 -2.69
N PHE A 46 4.00 5.30 -1.81
CA PHE A 46 4.28 4.76 -0.47
C PHE A 46 3.70 3.35 -0.29
N GLU A 47 4.48 2.51 0.40
CA GLU A 47 4.15 1.11 0.71
C GLU A 47 2.82 0.98 1.42
N ASN A 48 2.50 1.93 2.30
CA ASN A 48 1.25 1.94 3.04
C ASN A 48 0.02 2.03 2.12
N TYR A 49 0.10 2.73 0.98
CA TYR A 49 -1.00 2.79 0.02
C TYR A 49 -1.15 1.50 -0.77
N THR A 50 -0.04 0.89 -1.20
CA THR A 50 -0.09 -0.40 -1.92
C THR A 50 -0.56 -1.53 -1.02
N ARG A 51 -0.13 -1.56 0.25
CA ARG A 51 -0.51 -2.61 1.20
C ARG A 51 -1.98 -2.51 1.59
N THR A 52 -2.48 -1.29 1.84
CA THR A 52 -3.91 -1.12 2.14
C THR A 52 -4.77 -1.42 0.92
N ALA A 53 -4.35 -1.03 -0.29
CA ALA A 53 -5.08 -1.35 -1.53
C ALA A 53 -5.17 -2.86 -1.78
N GLN A 54 -4.08 -3.60 -1.55
CA GLN A 54 -4.06 -5.07 -1.68
C GLN A 54 -5.01 -5.73 -0.67
N VAL A 55 -4.92 -5.34 0.61
CA VAL A 55 -5.81 -5.87 1.66
C VAL A 55 -7.28 -5.52 1.37
N LEU A 56 -7.56 -4.32 0.87
CA LEU A 56 -8.90 -3.94 0.44
C LEU A 56 -9.40 -4.81 -0.71
N ALA A 57 -8.57 -5.06 -1.73
CA ALA A 57 -8.95 -5.90 -2.86
C ALA A 57 -9.25 -7.34 -2.42
N ASP A 58 -8.40 -7.94 -1.58
CA ASP A 58 -8.57 -9.31 -1.10
C ASP A 58 -9.83 -9.46 -0.25
N THR A 59 -10.09 -8.50 0.65
CA THR A 59 -11.28 -8.52 1.52
C THR A 59 -12.59 -8.29 0.77
N MET A 60 -12.56 -7.56 -0.35
CA MET A 60 -13.72 -7.42 -1.23
C MET A 60 -13.92 -8.66 -2.09
N ALA A 61 -12.84 -9.25 -2.61
CA ALA A 61 -12.90 -10.48 -3.40
C ALA A 61 -13.49 -11.63 -2.58
N GLU A 62 -13.03 -11.82 -1.34
CA GLU A 62 -13.55 -12.83 -0.42
C GLU A 62 -15.06 -12.68 -0.18
N ALA A 63 -15.54 -11.45 -0.01
CA ALA A 63 -16.95 -11.18 0.19
C ALA A 63 -17.83 -11.53 -1.02
N HIS A 64 -17.30 -11.38 -2.24
CA HIS A 64 -18.05 -11.63 -3.48
C HIS A 64 -17.98 -13.08 -3.97
N MET A 65 -17.26 -13.98 -3.28
CA MET A 65 -17.05 -15.38 -3.71
C MET A 65 -18.35 -16.16 -3.90
N TRP A 66 -19.41 -15.85 -3.14
CA TRP A 66 -20.71 -16.53 -3.27
C TRP A 66 -21.46 -16.22 -4.57
N ALA A 67 -21.11 -15.12 -5.25
CA ALA A 67 -21.80 -14.61 -6.43
C ALA A 67 -21.04 -14.87 -7.75
N VAL A 68 -19.84 -15.47 -7.69
CA VAL A 68 -18.93 -15.65 -8.83
C VAL A 68 -19.56 -16.52 -9.95
N ASP A 69 -20.37 -17.52 -9.58
CA ASP A 69 -21.01 -18.44 -10.53
C ASP A 69 -22.53 -18.20 -10.69
N GLY A 70 -23.01 -17.00 -10.30
CA GLY A 70 -24.43 -16.64 -10.39
C GLY A 70 -24.90 -16.33 -11.82
N VAL A 71 -26.17 -16.62 -12.11
CA VAL A 71 -26.81 -16.17 -13.37
C VAL A 71 -26.84 -14.63 -13.39
N LEU A 72 -26.31 -14.04 -14.46
CA LEU A 72 -26.25 -12.58 -14.64
C LEU A 72 -27.65 -11.98 -14.84
N ASN A 73 -28.31 -11.67 -13.73
CA ASN A 73 -29.57 -10.94 -13.70
C ASN A 73 -29.33 -9.52 -13.13
N PRO A 74 -30.13 -8.50 -13.55
CA PRO A 74 -29.97 -7.13 -13.06
C PRO A 74 -30.19 -7.01 -11.55
N SER A 75 -30.92 -7.94 -10.94
CA SER A 75 -31.11 -8.02 -9.49
C SER A 75 -29.83 -8.40 -8.74
N LEU A 76 -28.96 -9.24 -9.31
CA LEU A 76 -27.69 -9.66 -8.73
C LEU A 76 -26.73 -8.48 -8.64
N ALA A 77 -26.65 -7.65 -9.68
CA ALA A 77 -25.85 -6.42 -9.66
C ALA A 77 -26.29 -5.47 -8.52
N ALA A 78 -27.60 -5.34 -8.30
CA ALA A 78 -28.13 -4.55 -7.18
C ALA A 78 -27.81 -5.17 -5.81
N THR A 79 -27.79 -6.50 -5.72
CA THR A 79 -27.40 -7.23 -4.49
C THR A 79 -25.92 -7.07 -4.18
N LEU A 80 -25.05 -7.16 -5.18
CA LEU A 80 -23.60 -6.94 -5.00
C LEU A 80 -23.30 -5.52 -4.54
N LEU A 81 -23.97 -4.52 -5.11
CA LEU A 81 -23.79 -3.12 -4.69
C LEU A 81 -24.20 -2.88 -3.23
N LYS A 82 -25.27 -3.55 -2.79
CA LYS A 82 -25.74 -3.48 -1.40
C LYS A 82 -24.78 -4.16 -0.42
N ASP A 83 -24.07 -5.20 -0.84
CA ASP A 83 -23.07 -5.89 -0.04
C ASP A 83 -21.75 -5.09 0.06
N TYR A 84 -21.34 -4.45 -1.04
CA TYR A 84 -20.14 -3.61 -1.11
C TYR A 84 -20.20 -2.37 -0.19
N ALA A 85 -21.30 -1.62 -0.22
CA ALA A 85 -21.43 -0.32 0.46
C ALA A 85 -21.16 -0.33 1.99
N PRO A 86 -21.75 -1.22 2.80
CA PRO A 86 -21.49 -1.25 4.24
C PRO A 86 -20.05 -1.69 4.56
N ARG A 87 -19.42 -2.50 3.72
CA ARG A 87 -18.05 -2.96 3.93
C ARG A 87 -17.03 -1.86 3.65
N CYS A 88 -17.27 -1.03 2.62
CA CYS A 88 -16.51 0.21 2.44
C CYS A 88 -16.68 1.18 3.61
N ALA A 89 -17.86 1.22 4.24
CA ALA A 89 -18.09 2.07 5.39
C ALA A 89 -17.17 1.72 6.58
N VAL A 90 -16.91 0.42 6.83
CA VAL A 90 -15.98 -0.06 7.89
C VAL A 90 -14.56 0.50 7.72
N TRP A 91 -14.08 0.63 6.48
CA TRP A 91 -12.76 1.18 6.21
C TRP A 91 -12.72 2.72 6.24
N SER A 92 -13.90 3.36 6.25
CA SER A 92 -14.05 4.82 6.26
C SER A 92 -14.33 5.41 7.63
N THR A 93 -14.89 4.60 8.55
CA THR A 93 -15.13 5.00 9.94
C THR A 93 -13.80 5.13 10.65
N ARG A 94 -13.34 6.37 10.76
CA ARG A 94 -12.21 6.72 11.62
C ARG A 94 -12.63 6.46 13.07
N ASP A 95 -12.23 5.32 13.61
CA ASP A 95 -12.21 5.11 15.06
C ASP A 95 -11.12 6.03 15.64
N THR A 96 -11.51 7.25 15.98
CA THR A 96 -10.82 8.12 16.94
C THR A 96 -11.57 8.11 18.25
#